data_AF-A0A7K0U9Q7-F1
#
_entry.id   AF-A0A7K0U9Q7-F1
#
_cell.length_a   1.000
_cell.length_b   1.000
_cell.length_c   1.000
_cell.angle_alpha   90.00
_cell.angle_beta   90.00
_cell.angle_gamma   90.00
#
_symmetry.space_group_name_H-M   'P 1'
#
loop_
_entity.id
_entity.type
_entity.pdbx_description
1 polymer ?
#
loop_
_entity_poly.entity_id
_entity_poly.type
_entity_poly.pdbx_seq_one_letter_code
_entity_poly.pdbx_strand_id
1 'polypeptide(L)'
;FFAAGAILGYLILPVAIKVLFGFTPNALSNLVKFDDYLDFVMRVILLFGIAFELPVFLVSLSLAGVLTGKGILKPWRIAVFGICLFTAAFTPTGDPITMGLLALPLILFYFGSGGVALLIDKKRAKSKPIFADDAASILDTEPTPLAELQGEYVVAERKPNTPAKPKKKSAAKKSKK
;
A
#
# COMPACT_ATOMS: atom_id res chain seq x y z
N PHE A 1 11.67 8.32 17.94
CA PHE A 1 10.20 8.32 17.81
C PHE A 1 9.49 8.17 19.14
N PHE A 2 9.83 7.16 19.96
CA PHE A 2 9.28 6.99 21.31
C PHE A 2 9.36 8.26 22.18
N ALA A 3 10.54 8.90 22.26
CA ALA A 3 10.70 10.14 23.02
C ALA A 3 9.78 11.27 22.53
N ALA A 4 9.55 11.40 21.22
CA ALA A 4 8.61 12.39 20.67
C ALA A 4 7.17 12.06 21.05
N GLY A 5 6.79 10.78 21.01
CA GLY A 5 5.50 10.30 21.52
C GLY A 5 5.32 10.59 23.01
N ALA A 6 6.33 10.31 23.83
CA ALA A 6 6.32 10.58 25.26
C ALA A 6 6.16 12.08 25.58
N ILE A 7 6.90 12.95 24.87
CA ILE A 7 6.77 14.41 24.98
C ILE A 7 5.34 14.83 24.61
N LEU A 8 4.79 14.29 23.52
CA LEU A 8 3.44 14.61 23.09
C LEU A 8 2.38 14.14 24.11
N GLY A 9 2.57 12.96 24.70
CA GLY A 9 1.74 12.46 25.80
C GLY A 9 1.76 13.39 27.01
N TYR A 10 2.95 13.87 27.40
CA TYR A 10 3.10 14.86 28.47
C TYR A 10 2.40 16.19 28.15
N LEU A 11 2.46 16.65 26.89
CA LEU A 11 1.77 17.87 26.45
C LEU A 11 0.24 17.74 26.42
N ILE A 12 -0.28 16.55 26.13
CA ILE A 12 -1.71 16.27 26.08
C ILE A 12 -2.30 16.01 27.47
N LEU A 13 -1.49 15.54 28.40
CA LEU A 13 -1.88 15.26 29.79
C LEU A 13 -2.71 16.37 30.47
N PRO A 14 -2.35 17.67 30.45
CA PRO A 14 -3.18 18.70 31.06
C PRO A 14 -4.56 18.85 30.40
N VAL A 15 -4.65 18.59 29.09
CA VAL A 15 -5.94 18.58 28.38
C VAL A 15 -6.75 17.37 28.84
N ALA A 16 -6.12 16.20 28.95
CA ALA A 16 -6.77 14.99 29.44
C ALA A 16 -7.34 15.21 30.86
N ILE A 17 -6.54 15.76 31.77
CA ILE A 17 -6.94 16.07 33.14
C ILE A 17 -8.11 17.06 33.17
N LYS A 18 -8.05 18.14 32.38
CA LYS A 18 -9.15 19.13 32.29
C LYS A 18 -10.45 18.49 31.80
N VAL A 19 -10.38 17.63 30.79
CA VAL A 19 -11.54 16.92 30.25
C VAL A 19 -12.12 15.99 31.32
N LEU A 20 -11.27 15.23 32.02
CA LEU A 20 -11.69 14.31 33.08
C LEU A 20 -12.38 15.04 34.25
N PHE A 21 -11.79 16.13 34.73
CA PHE A 21 -12.41 16.97 35.77
C PHE A 21 -13.68 17.67 35.29
N GLY A 22 -13.77 18.03 34.00
CA GLY A 22 -14.96 18.62 33.41
C GLY A 22 -16.21 17.72 33.45
N PHE A 23 -16.02 16.40 33.59
CA PHE A 23 -17.11 15.45 33.80
C PHE A 23 -17.44 15.18 35.28
N THR A 24 -16.67 15.71 36.23
CA THR A 24 -16.93 15.54 37.67
C THR A 24 -17.75 16.70 38.22
N PRO A 25 -18.93 16.46 38.84
CA PRO A 25 -19.71 17.52 39.47
C PRO A 25 -18.93 18.18 40.62
N ASN A 26 -18.98 19.52 40.69
CA ASN A 26 -18.31 20.34 41.73
C ASN A 26 -18.70 19.97 43.18
N ALA A 27 -19.75 19.16 43.37
CA ALA A 27 -20.27 18.76 44.68
C ALA A 27 -19.50 17.59 45.33
N LEU A 28 -18.68 16.85 44.59
CA LEU A 28 -17.80 15.83 45.17
C LEU A 28 -16.38 16.38 45.22
N SER A 29 -15.81 16.49 46.42
CA SER A 29 -14.38 16.76 46.59
C SER A 29 -13.61 15.69 45.82
N ASN A 30 -13.05 16.05 44.66
CA ASN A 30 -12.33 15.11 43.82
C ASN A 30 -10.96 14.82 44.45
N LEU A 31 -10.99 13.92 45.44
CA LEU A 31 -9.83 13.41 46.16
C LEU A 31 -9.22 12.27 45.34
N VAL A 32 -8.57 12.62 44.23
CA VAL A 32 -7.72 11.66 43.51
C VAL A 32 -6.51 11.36 44.38
N LYS A 33 -6.26 10.08 44.67
CA LYS A 33 -5.03 9.69 45.36
C LYS A 33 -3.83 10.04 44.50
N PHE A 34 -2.76 10.52 45.14
CA PHE A 34 -1.54 10.88 44.44
C PHE A 34 -0.98 9.68 43.66
N ASP A 35 -1.00 8.48 44.24
CA ASP A 35 -0.52 7.26 43.59
C ASP A 35 -1.28 6.96 42.29
N ASP A 36 -2.62 7.06 42.31
CA ASP A 36 -3.46 6.85 41.11
C ASP A 36 -3.17 7.90 40.03
N TYR A 37 -2.89 9.14 40.43
CA TYR A 37 -2.49 10.20 39.52
C TYR A 37 -1.14 9.87 38.85
N LEU A 38 -0.13 9.46 39.60
CA LEU A 38 1.20 9.16 39.06
C LEU A 38 1.13 7.96 38.11
N ASP A 39 0.39 6.92 38.48
CA ASP A 39 0.13 5.76 37.64
C ASP A 39 -0.55 6.14 36.33
N PHE A 40 -1.57 7.00 36.39
CA PHE A 40 -2.23 7.51 35.19
C PHE A 40 -1.26 8.26 34.27
N VAL A 41 -0.47 9.19 34.84
CA VAL A 41 0.52 9.98 34.08
C VAL A 41 1.55 9.09 33.41
N MET A 42 2.13 8.13 34.15
CA MET A 42 3.12 7.19 33.63
C MET A 42 2.54 6.36 32.48
N ARG A 43 1.31 5.83 32.66
CA ARG A 43 0.62 5.05 31.63
C ARG A 43 0.33 5.87 30.39
N VAL A 44 -0.15 7.11 30.53
CA VAL A 44 -0.39 8.03 29.40
C VAL A 44 0.89 8.23 28.60
N ILE A 45 1.99 8.61 29.26
CA ILE A 45 3.26 8.89 28.58
C ILE A 45 3.77 7.64 27.86
N LEU A 46 3.69 6.47 28.50
CA LEU A 46 4.16 5.21 27.94
C LEU A 46 3.27 4.76 26.76
N LEU A 47 1.95 4.88 26.90
CA LEU A 47 0.97 4.57 25.85
C LEU A 47 1.19 5.43 24.61
N PHE A 48 1.37 6.74 24.80
CA PHE A 48 1.66 7.67 23.71
C PHE A 48 3.02 7.40 23.06
N GLY A 49 4.04 7.05 23.84
CA GLY A 49 5.35 6.65 23.33
C GLY A 49 5.26 5.45 22.39
N ILE A 50 4.58 4.38 22.83
CA ILE A 50 4.35 3.16 22.02
C ILE A 50 3.44 3.46 20.83
N ALA A 51 2.36 4.21 21.04
CA ALA A 51 1.42 4.55 19.98
C ALA A 51 2.08 5.35 18.85
N PHE A 52 3.09 6.17 19.15
CA PHE A 52 3.82 6.93 18.14
C PHE A 52 4.73 6.06 17.25
N GLU A 53 4.98 4.81 17.63
CA GLU A 53 5.65 3.84 16.78
C GLU A 53 4.75 3.40 15.61
N LEU A 54 3.43 3.29 15.82
CA LEU A 54 2.49 2.85 14.80
C LEU A 54 2.45 3.77 13.56
N PRO A 55 2.34 5.12 13.69
CA PRO A 55 2.40 6.00 12.52
C PRO A 55 3.66 5.86 11.71
N VAL A 56 4.81 5.77 12.38
CA VAL A 56 6.11 5.64 11.74
C VAL A 56 6.20 4.32 11.01
N PHE A 57 5.76 3.22 11.64
CA PHE A 57 5.75 1.89 11.05
C PHE A 57 4.86 1.81 9.80
N LEU A 58 3.62 2.29 9.90
CA LEU A 58 2.65 2.30 8.81
C LEU A 58 3.11 3.18 7.63
N VAL A 59 3.64 4.36 7.92
CA VAL A 59 4.18 5.25 6.89
C VAL A 59 5.41 4.61 6.24
N SER A 60 6.32 4.02 7.02
CA SER A 60 7.50 3.33 6.50
C SER A 60 7.15 2.17 5.57
N LEU A 61 6.13 1.38 5.90
CA LEU A 61 5.61 0.31 5.01
C LEU A 61 4.99 0.86 3.72
N SER A 62 4.32 2.00 3.78
CA SER A 62 3.81 2.69 2.59
C SER A 62 4.94 3.22 1.70
N LEU A 63 6.01 3.75 2.30
CA LEU A 63 7.24 4.08 1.57
C LEU A 63 7.93 2.84 0.99
N ALA A 64 7.91 1.69 1.68
CA ALA A 64 8.44 0.44 1.13
C ALA A 64 7.59 -0.11 -0.03
N GLY A 65 6.36 0.40 -0.23
CA GLY A 65 5.43 -0.08 -1.25
C GLY A 65 4.71 -1.38 -0.88
N VAL A 66 4.90 -1.87 0.35
CA VAL A 66 4.27 -3.10 0.86
C VAL A 66 2.80 -2.88 1.17
N LEU A 67 2.44 -1.67 1.61
CA LEU A 67 1.10 -1.34 2.06
C LEU A 67 0.60 -0.03 1.43
N THR A 68 -0.56 -0.06 0.78
CA THR A 68 -1.20 1.17 0.27
C THR A 68 -1.97 1.87 1.41
N GLY A 69 -2.01 3.20 1.39
CA GLY A 69 -2.82 4.01 2.31
C GLY A 69 -4.31 3.66 2.27
N LYS A 70 -4.84 3.23 1.11
CA LYS A 70 -6.20 2.67 1.02
C LYS A 70 -6.33 1.35 1.79
N GLY A 71 -5.30 0.51 1.74
CA GLY A 71 -5.22 -0.74 2.52
C GLY A 71 -5.19 -0.48 4.03
N ILE A 72 -4.51 0.59 4.46
CA ILE A 72 -4.49 1.03 5.86
C ILE A 72 -5.89 1.45 6.32
N LEU A 73 -6.58 2.31 5.56
CA LEU A 73 -7.85 2.91 6.00
C LEU A 73 -9.10 2.06 5.72
N LYS A 74 -9.00 1.03 4.86
CA LYS A 74 -10.14 0.14 4.54
C LYS A 74 -10.70 -0.55 5.79
N PRO A 75 -9.89 -1.15 6.70
CA PRO A 75 -10.37 -1.74 7.94
C PRO A 75 -10.45 -0.75 9.13
N TRP A 76 -10.83 0.51 8.91
CA TRP A 76 -10.83 1.52 9.98
C TRP A 76 -11.64 1.13 11.22
N ARG A 77 -12.74 0.39 11.06
CA ARG A 77 -13.57 -0.09 12.18
C ARG A 77 -12.82 -1.07 13.07
N ILE A 78 -12.03 -1.96 12.47
CA ILE A 78 -11.22 -2.97 13.17
C ILE A 78 -10.07 -2.27 13.90
N ALA A 79 -9.45 -1.28 13.26
CA ALA A 79 -8.39 -0.49 13.88
C ALA A 79 -8.90 0.29 15.10
N VAL A 80 -10.04 0.99 14.98
CA VAL A 80 -10.65 1.70 16.11
C VAL A 80 -11.01 0.73 17.25
N PHE A 81 -11.59 -0.43 16.93
CA PHE A 81 -11.87 -1.45 17.95
C PHE A 81 -10.59 -1.97 18.62
N GLY A 82 -9.54 -2.24 17.84
CA GLY A 82 -8.24 -2.65 18.36
C GLY A 82 -7.60 -1.59 19.25
N ILE A 83 -7.73 -0.30 18.90
CA ILE A 83 -7.27 0.81 19.75
C ILE A 83 -8.06 0.84 21.05
N CYS A 84 -9.39 0.74 21.00
CA CYS A 84 -10.22 0.68 22.19
C CYS A 84 -9.83 -0.49 23.10
N LEU A 85 -9.61 -1.68 22.54
CA LEU A 85 -9.16 -2.86 23.27
C LEU A 85 -7.78 -2.67 23.89
N PHE A 86 -6.86 -2.06 23.14
CA PHE A 86 -5.52 -1.74 23.61
C PHE A 86 -5.58 -0.73 24.76
N THR A 87 -6.36 0.34 24.63
CA THR A 87 -6.52 1.32 25.71
C THR A 87 -7.18 0.69 26.94
N ALA A 88 -8.18 -0.18 26.77
CA ALA A 88 -8.85 -0.86 27.87
C ALA A 88 -7.88 -1.71 28.69
N ALA A 89 -6.93 -2.38 28.04
CA ALA A 89 -5.89 -3.17 28.72
C ALA A 89 -4.90 -2.30 29.53
N PHE A 90 -4.68 -1.05 29.11
CA PHE A 90 -3.78 -0.12 29.79
C PHE A 90 -4.47 0.69 30.91
N THR A 91 -5.78 0.93 30.82
CA THR A 91 -6.58 1.55 31.88
C THR A 91 -6.99 0.53 32.93
N PRO A 92 -6.48 0.61 34.18
CA PRO A 92 -6.78 -0.37 35.22
C PRO A 92 -8.23 -0.25 35.71
N THR A 93 -8.79 0.95 35.67
CA THR A 93 -10.13 1.29 36.16
C THR A 93 -11.23 0.95 35.15
N GLY A 94 -10.88 0.75 33.88
CA GLY A 94 -11.82 0.36 32.82
C GLY A 94 -12.98 1.34 32.61
N ASP A 95 -12.86 2.60 33.02
CA ASP A 95 -13.94 3.56 32.89
C ASP A 95 -14.03 4.09 31.45
N PRO A 96 -15.24 4.19 30.85
CA PRO A 96 -15.39 4.58 29.44
C PRO A 96 -14.86 5.97 29.11
N ILE A 97 -14.80 6.87 30.10
CA ILE A 97 -14.36 8.26 29.91
C ILE A 97 -12.85 8.31 29.75
N THR A 98 -12.07 7.79 30.70
CA THR A 98 -10.60 7.77 30.56
C THR A 98 -10.17 6.89 29.38
N MET A 99 -10.86 5.77 29.15
CA MET A 99 -10.59 4.92 28.00
C MET A 99 -10.79 5.68 26.69
N GLY A 100 -11.92 6.39 26.54
CA GLY A 100 -12.20 7.21 25.36
C GLY A 100 -11.20 8.36 25.20
N LEU A 101 -10.82 9.00 26.30
CA LEU A 101 -9.85 10.10 26.33
C LEU A 101 -8.46 9.68 25.84
N LEU A 102 -8.06 8.44 26.11
CA LEU A 102 -6.82 7.84 25.61
C LEU A 102 -6.97 7.29 24.20
N ALA A 103 -8.12 6.69 23.87
CA ALA A 103 -8.36 6.11 22.54
C ALA A 103 -8.39 7.19 21.45
N LEU A 104 -8.98 8.34 21.73
CA LEU A 104 -9.15 9.45 20.78
C LEU A 104 -7.82 9.91 20.13
N PRO A 105 -6.75 10.23 20.87
CA PRO A 105 -5.46 10.59 20.27
C PRO A 105 -4.80 9.43 19.52
N LEU A 106 -4.95 8.18 19.98
CA LEU A 106 -4.44 7.00 19.26
C LEU A 106 -5.16 6.77 17.92
N ILE A 107 -6.48 6.97 17.90
CA ILE A 107 -7.28 6.95 16.67
C ILE A 107 -6.77 8.03 15.72
N LEU A 108 -6.49 9.24 16.24
CA LEU A 108 -5.95 10.34 15.46
C LEU A 108 -4.60 9.98 14.80
N PHE A 109 -3.73 9.27 15.52
CA PHE A 109 -2.45 8.78 14.98
C PHE A 109 -2.64 7.77 13.85
N TYR A 110 -3.56 6.83 14.01
CA TYR A 110 -3.86 5.85 12.97
C TYR A 110 -4.41 6.52 11.70
N PHE A 111 -5.39 7.43 11.84
CA PHE A 111 -5.93 8.16 10.70
C PHE A 111 -4.91 9.12 10.08
N GLY A 112 -4.11 9.79 10.91
CA GLY A 112 -3.03 10.68 10.45
C GLY A 112 -2.00 9.92 9.62
N SER A 113 -1.59 8.74 10.08
CA SER A 113 -0.71 7.82 9.35
C SER A 113 -1.31 7.38 8.02
N GLY A 114 -2.56 6.90 8.03
CA GLY A 114 -3.26 6.50 6.82
C GLY A 114 -3.40 7.64 5.81
N GLY A 115 -3.66 8.87 6.30
CA GLY A 115 -3.70 10.07 5.48
C GLY A 115 -2.35 10.40 4.84
N VAL A 116 -1.25 10.33 5.59
CA VAL A 116 0.11 10.53 5.05
C VAL A 116 0.44 9.44 4.01
N ALA A 117 0.12 8.18 4.29
CA ALA A 117 0.31 7.08 3.35
C ALA A 117 -0.48 7.29 2.04
N LEU A 118 -1.72 7.77 2.11
CA LEU A 118 -2.50 8.13 0.91
C LEU A 118 -1.85 9.24 0.08
N LEU A 119 -1.26 10.24 0.74
CA LEU A 119 -0.55 11.32 0.04
C LEU A 119 0.70 10.80 -0.69
N ILE A 120 1.42 9.86 -0.06
CA ILE A 120 2.59 9.19 -0.65
C ILE A 120 2.17 8.36 -1.87
N ASP A 121 1.12 7.55 -1.74
CA ASP A 121 0.59 6.73 -2.84
C ASP A 121 0.14 7.59 -4.02
N LYS A 122 -0.54 8.71 -3.75
CA LYS A 122 -1.02 9.62 -4.80
C LYS A 122 0.13 10.27 -5.56
N LYS A 123 1.26 10.54 -4.89
CA LYS A 123 2.49 11.03 -5.54
C LYS A 123 3.12 9.94 -6.41
N ARG A 124 3.20 8.70 -5.93
CA ARG A 124 3.76 7.56 -6.70
C ARG A 124 2.96 7.24 -7.95
N ALA A 125 1.62 7.28 -7.86
CA ALA A 125 0.75 7.03 -9.00
C ALA A 125 0.96 8.03 -10.15
N LYS A 126 1.36 9.27 -9.87
CA LYS A 126 1.68 10.28 -10.89
C LYS A 126 3.07 10.09 -11.52
N SER A 127 3.96 9.34 -10.88
CA SER A 127 5.33 9.11 -11.32
C SER A 127 5.55 7.77 -12.02
N LYS A 128 4.50 6.96 -12.25
CA LYS A 128 4.63 5.73 -13.02
C LYS A 128 4.82 6.11 -14.50
N PRO A 129 5.98 5.83 -15.13
CA PRO A 129 6.19 6.14 -16.54
C PRO A 129 5.24 5.30 -17.39
N ILE A 130 4.58 5.95 -18.34
CA ILE A 130 3.59 5.41 -19.27
C ILE A 130 4.13 4.22 -20.10
N PHE A 131 5.45 4.07 -20.20
CA PHE A 131 6.14 3.10 -21.06
C PHE A 131 6.23 1.65 -20.53
N ALA A 132 5.63 1.34 -19.37
CA ALA A 132 5.70 -0.02 -18.81
C ALA A 132 4.62 -0.99 -19.34
N ASP A 133 3.54 -0.49 -19.96
CA ASP A 133 2.51 -1.34 -20.57
C ASP A 133 2.94 -1.88 -21.95
N ASP A 134 3.72 -1.10 -22.72
CA ASP A 134 4.17 -1.50 -24.06
C ASP A 134 5.19 -2.66 -24.04
N ALA A 135 5.88 -2.87 -22.91
CA ALA A 135 6.87 -3.94 -22.76
C ALA A 135 6.25 -5.32 -22.43
N ALA A 136 5.04 -5.35 -21.87
CA ALA A 136 4.35 -6.60 -21.57
C ALA A 136 3.73 -7.21 -22.84
N SER A 137 3.23 -6.38 -23.77
CA SER A 137 2.66 -6.85 -25.04
C SER A 137 3.67 -7.51 -25.99
N ILE A 138 4.97 -7.29 -25.79
CA ILE A 138 6.04 -7.90 -26.61
C ILE A 138 6.44 -9.31 -26.14
N LEU A 139 6.03 -9.72 -24.93
CA LEU A 139 6.40 -11.02 -24.35
C LEU A 139 5.29 -12.08 -24.50
N ASP A 140 4.04 -11.66 -24.75
CA ASP A 140 2.87 -12.55 -24.96
C ASP A 140 2.65 -12.93 -26.44
N THR A 141 3.63 -12.69 -27.33
CA THR A 141 3.59 -13.31 -28.66
C THR A 141 4.02 -14.77 -28.48
N GLU A 142 3.03 -15.66 -28.28
CA GLU A 142 3.19 -17.10 -28.43
C GLU A 142 4.11 -17.39 -29.63
N PRO A 143 5.16 -18.22 -29.50
CA PRO A 143 6.02 -18.55 -30.61
C PRO A 143 5.14 -19.13 -31.72
N THR A 144 5.07 -18.44 -32.86
CA THR A 144 4.36 -18.89 -34.05
C THR A 144 4.72 -20.36 -34.28
N PRO A 145 3.75 -21.30 -34.37
CA PRO A 145 4.07 -22.71 -34.48
C PRO A 145 5.00 -22.93 -35.67
N LEU A 146 6.17 -23.54 -35.42
CA LEU A 146 7.18 -23.85 -36.44
C LEU A 146 6.62 -24.66 -37.64
N ALA A 147 5.41 -25.21 -37.50
CA ALA A 147 4.66 -25.89 -38.56
C ALA A 147 4.27 -24.96 -39.73
N GLU A 148 3.96 -23.68 -39.50
CA GLU A 148 3.65 -22.73 -40.58
C GLU A 148 4.91 -22.37 -41.39
N LEU A 149 6.05 -22.23 -40.72
CA LEU A 149 7.33 -21.94 -41.37
C LEU A 149 7.87 -23.13 -42.19
N GLN A 150 7.53 -24.36 -41.81
CA GLN A 150 7.87 -25.56 -42.57
C GLN A 150 6.96 -25.74 -43.80
N GLY A 151 5.68 -25.39 -43.72
CA GLY A 151 4.76 -25.42 -44.86
C GLY A 151 5.18 -24.47 -45.99
N GLU A 152 5.59 -23.26 -45.63
CA GLU A 152 6.06 -22.23 -46.58
C GLU A 152 7.36 -22.66 -47.30
N TYR A 153 8.32 -23.24 -46.57
CA TYR A 153 9.59 -23.73 -47.15
C TYR A 153 9.40 -24.93 -48.08
N VAL A 154 8.52 -25.89 -47.73
CA VAL A 154 8.26 -27.08 -48.57
C VAL A 154 7.56 -26.70 -49.90
N VAL A 155 6.76 -25.63 -49.91
CA VAL A 155 6.12 -25.11 -51.13
C VAL A 155 7.12 -24.39 -52.04
N ALA A 156 8.08 -23.64 -51.46
CA ALA A 156 9.09 -22.90 -52.22
C ALA A 156 10.10 -23.80 -52.95
N GLU A 157 10.36 -25.02 -52.46
CA GLU A 157 11.38 -25.92 -53.01
C GLU A 157 10.88 -26.77 -54.21
N ARG A 158 9.57 -26.85 -54.47
CA ARG A 158 9.01 -27.55 -55.65
C ARG A 158 9.00 -26.69 -56.92
N LYS A 159 10.15 -26.21 -57.38
CA LYS A 159 10.33 -25.89 -58.81
C LYS A 159 11.30 -26.90 -59.45
N PRO A 160 10.82 -27.77 -60.36
CA PRO A 160 11.72 -28.68 -61.05
C PRO A 160 12.66 -27.88 -61.96
N ASN A 161 13.95 -27.84 -61.61
CA ASN A 161 15.01 -27.42 -62.52
C ASN A 161 15.09 -28.46 -63.63
N THR A 162 14.38 -28.21 -64.74
CA THR A 162 14.46 -29.02 -65.95
C THR A 162 15.54 -28.41 -66.84
N PRO A 163 16.62 -29.16 -67.18
CA PRO A 163 17.72 -28.63 -67.97
C PRO A 163 17.25 -28.22 -69.37
N ALA A 164 17.73 -27.05 -69.83
CA ALA A 164 17.44 -26.49 -71.13
C ALA A 164 17.82 -27.47 -72.27
N LYS A 165 16.83 -27.88 -73.08
CA LYS A 165 17.05 -28.62 -74.33
C LYS A 165 17.69 -27.71 -75.40
N PRO A 166 18.55 -28.26 -76.28
CA PRO A 166 19.33 -27.46 -77.23
C PRO A 166 18.48 -26.89 -78.37
N LYS A 167 18.78 -25.66 -78.78
CA LYS A 167 18.20 -24.97 -79.94
C LYS A 167 18.43 -25.77 -81.23
N LYS A 168 17.39 -26.39 -81.79
CA LYS A 168 17.38 -26.81 -83.21
C LYS A 168 17.04 -25.60 -84.08
N LYS A 169 17.95 -25.28 -85.00
CA LYS A 169 17.80 -24.27 -86.05
C LYS A 169 16.77 -24.71 -87.09
N SER A 170 16.04 -23.71 -87.59
CA SER A 170 15.51 -23.57 -88.95
C SER A 170 14.32 -24.46 -89.38
N ALA A 171 13.15 -23.84 -89.44
CA ALA A 171 12.07 -24.22 -90.35
C ALA A 171 11.42 -22.95 -90.93
N ALA A 172 11.87 -22.56 -92.13
CA ALA A 172 11.21 -21.68 -93.10
C ALA A 172 12.13 -21.72 -94.34
N LYS A 173 11.74 -21.92 -95.61
CA LYS A 173 10.47 -21.78 -96.33
C LYS A 173 10.80 -22.03 -97.82
N LYS A 174 9.83 -22.50 -98.62
CA LYS A 174 9.75 -22.42 -100.11
C LYS A 174 10.79 -23.26 -100.88
N SER A 175 10.65 -23.66 -102.14
CA SER A 175 9.58 -23.75 -103.14
C SER A 175 10.32 -24.17 -104.42
N LYS A 176 9.72 -25.08 -105.21
CA LYS A 176 9.95 -25.29 -106.66
C LYS A 176 11.25 -25.98 -107.15
N LYS A 177 10.96 -26.95 -108.03
CA LYS A 177 11.74 -27.63 -109.06
C LYS A 177 12.66 -28.76 -108.62
#